data_AF-A0A397W1P5-F1
#
_entry.id   AF-A0A397W1P5-F1
#
_cell.length_a   1.000
_cell.length_b   1.000
_cell.length_c   1.000
_cell.angle_alpha   90.00
_cell.angle_beta   90.00
_cell.angle_gamma   90.00
#
_symmetry.space_group_name_H-M   'P 1'
#
loop_
_entity.id
_entity.type
_entity.pdbx_description
1 polymer ?
#
loop_
_entity_poly.entity_id
_entity_poly.type
_entity_poly.pdbx_seq_one_letter_code
_entity_poly.pdbx_strand_id
1 'polypeptide(L)'
;MFEQFGSVTLAAFFMIITGDLTPVSLWISNNDTIIMLLIILFSFFILIYLMNLFIGILSNLINDTNSHASYLALKREILREIELFYLLPHQRRKNNWFPNIFFYQVSAYELRKLFIKIKAGDWDSIEKPFISQILLKVTQSDDYKEFHKLEEKIYEVKDLTKSLEQKSEIQMEEIATIKNLITNLTNRLAEKNI
;
A
#
# COMPACT_ATOMS: atom_id res chain seq x y z
N MET A 1 39.69 -7.79 -26.11
CA MET A 1 38.87 -7.25 -27.22
C MET A 1 37.37 -7.49 -26.98
N PHE A 2 36.92 -8.71 -26.66
CA PHE A 2 35.50 -8.98 -26.33
C PHE A 2 34.98 -8.32 -25.05
N GLU A 3 35.80 -8.16 -24.00
CA GLU A 3 35.38 -7.43 -22.78
C GLU A 3 35.09 -5.94 -23.05
N GLN A 4 35.77 -5.35 -24.02
CA GLN A 4 35.56 -3.96 -24.45
C GLN A 4 34.22 -3.82 -25.19
N PHE A 5 33.82 -4.83 -25.97
CA PHE A 5 32.52 -4.82 -26.65
C PHE A 5 31.35 -4.94 -25.66
N GLY A 6 31.41 -5.84 -24.68
CA GLY A 6 30.33 -6.04 -23.71
C GLY A 6 30.12 -4.83 -22.79
N SER A 7 31.21 -4.20 -22.34
CA SER A 7 31.14 -3.01 -21.50
C SER A 7 30.65 -1.77 -22.27
N VAL A 8 31.07 -1.59 -23.52
CA VAL A 8 30.64 -0.46 -24.37
C VAL A 8 29.17 -0.58 -24.77
N THR A 9 28.67 -1.77 -25.10
CA THR A 9 27.26 -1.97 -25.42
C THR A 9 26.36 -1.76 -24.21
N LEU A 10 26.75 -2.27 -23.04
CA LEU A 10 26.01 -2.04 -21.80
C LEU A 10 25.98 -0.55 -21.41
N ALA A 11 27.11 0.15 -21.52
CA ALA A 11 27.18 1.58 -21.28
C ALA A 11 26.29 2.38 -22.23
N ALA A 12 26.26 2.01 -23.52
CA ALA A 12 25.37 2.63 -24.51
C ALA A 12 23.89 2.45 -24.15
N PHE A 13 23.49 1.28 -23.65
CA PHE A 13 22.11 1.07 -23.18
C PHE A 13 21.75 1.97 -21.99
N PHE A 14 22.63 2.08 -20.99
CA PHE A 14 22.39 2.96 -19.86
C PHE A 14 22.28 4.43 -20.28
N MET A 15 23.15 4.88 -21.18
CA MET A 15 23.09 6.23 -21.75
C MET A 15 21.74 6.50 -22.43
N ILE A 16 21.28 5.58 -23.28
CA ILE A 16 19.98 5.68 -23.97
C ILE A 16 18.81 5.74 -22.97
N ILE A 17 18.83 4.92 -21.91
CA ILE A 17 17.79 4.92 -20.88
C ILE A 17 17.76 6.25 -20.12
N THR A 18 18.93 6.85 -19.85
CA THR A 18 19.04 8.17 -19.20
C THR A 18 18.76 9.35 -20.12
N GLY A 19 18.51 9.12 -21.41
CA GLY A 19 18.18 10.15 -22.40
C GLY A 19 19.37 10.69 -23.20
N ASP A 20 20.57 10.11 -23.04
CA ASP A 20 21.73 10.43 -23.86
C ASP A 20 21.71 9.60 -25.15
N LEU A 21 21.47 10.29 -26.27
CA LEU A 21 21.38 9.70 -27.60
C LEU A 21 22.71 9.73 -28.36
N THR A 22 23.82 10.12 -27.73
CA THR A 22 25.14 10.09 -28.37
C THR A 22 25.51 8.71 -28.93
N PRO A 23 25.23 7.58 -28.25
CA PRO A 23 25.53 6.27 -28.84
C PRO A 23 24.65 5.97 -30.06
N VAL A 24 23.40 6.43 -30.07
CA VAL A 24 22.44 6.23 -31.17
C VAL A 24 22.87 7.01 -32.42
N SER A 25 23.38 8.23 -32.26
CA SER A 25 23.85 9.06 -33.37
C SER A 25 24.97 8.40 -34.18
N LEU A 26 25.87 7.68 -33.51
CA LEU A 26 26.97 6.94 -34.15
C LEU A 26 26.46 5.76 -35.00
N TRP A 27 25.32 5.17 -34.62
CA TRP A 27 24.75 3.99 -35.29
C TRP A 27 23.82 4.38 -36.45
N ILE A 28 23.14 5.52 -36.35
CA ILE A 28 22.31 6.08 -37.43
C ILE A 28 23.17 6.45 -38.66
N SER A 29 24.46 6.77 -38.47
CA SER A 29 25.38 7.12 -39.56
C SER A 29 25.61 5.99 -40.59
N ASN A 30 25.21 4.75 -40.29
CA ASN A 30 25.44 3.58 -41.15
C ASN A 30 24.31 3.32 -42.17
N ASN A 31 23.28 4.19 -42.25
CA ASN A 31 22.17 4.13 -43.23
C ASN A 31 21.34 2.82 -43.26
N ASP A 32 21.40 1.99 -42.22
CA ASP A 32 20.60 0.76 -42.15
C ASP A 32 19.18 1.03 -41.65
N THR A 33 18.20 0.96 -42.55
CA THR A 33 16.76 1.16 -42.27
C THR A 33 16.24 0.26 -41.14
N ILE A 34 16.74 -0.98 -41.05
CA ILE A 34 16.33 -1.96 -40.03
C ILE A 34 16.80 -1.53 -38.64
N ILE A 35 18.04 -1.04 -38.51
CA ILE A 35 18.61 -0.58 -37.23
C ILE A 35 17.86 0.67 -36.76
N MET A 36 17.56 1.59 -37.67
CA MET A 36 16.77 2.79 -37.38
C MET A 36 15.37 2.43 -36.84
N LEU A 37 14.67 1.50 -37.48
CA LEU A 37 13.36 1.03 -37.03
C LEU A 37 13.43 0.38 -35.63
N LEU A 38 14.46 -0.45 -35.39
CA LEU A 38 14.67 -1.10 -34.10
C LEU A 38 14.93 -0.11 -32.98
N ILE A 39 15.75 0.93 -33.21
CA ILE A 39 16.05 1.98 -32.23
C ILE A 39 14.79 2.80 -31.89
N ILE A 40 13.97 3.14 -32.89
CA ILE A 40 12.72 3.88 -32.68
C ILE A 40 11.76 3.05 -31.81
N LEU A 41 11.56 1.77 -32.16
CA LEU A 41 10.68 0.88 -31.42
C LEU A 41 11.16 0.65 -29.98
N PHE A 42 12.46 0.44 -29.81
CA PHE A 42 13.09 0.25 -28.50
C PHE A 42 12.97 1.49 -27.62
N SER A 43 13.19 2.67 -28.19
CA SER A 43 13.05 3.95 -27.46
C SER A 43 11.61 4.21 -27.03
N PHE A 44 10.64 3.94 -27.90
CA PHE A 44 9.21 4.02 -27.55
C PHE A 44 8.86 3.08 -26.40
N PHE A 45 9.34 1.83 -26.47
CA PHE A 45 9.06 0.82 -25.44
C PHE A 45 9.66 1.20 -24.08
N ILE A 46 10.91 1.65 -24.02
CA ILE A 46 11.55 2.00 -22.75
C ILE A 46 11.01 3.32 -22.20
N LEU A 47 11.08 4.39 -22.99
CA LEU A 47 10.82 5.74 -22.49
C LEU A 47 9.32 5.97 -22.22
N ILE A 48 8.45 5.40 -23.04
CA ILE A 48 7.01 5.66 -22.93
C ILE A 48 6.32 4.54 -22.18
N TYR A 49 6.55 3.29 -22.53
CA TYR A 49 5.83 2.19 -21.88
C TYR A 49 6.45 1.83 -20.53
N LEU A 50 7.74 1.50 -20.49
CA LEU A 50 8.37 0.97 -19.28
C LEU A 50 8.49 2.02 -18.16
N MET A 51 8.85 3.27 -18.47
CA MET A 51 8.95 4.34 -17.45
C MET A 51 7.58 4.68 -16.86
N ASN A 52 6.53 4.78 -17.68
CA ASN A 52 5.18 5.05 -17.17
C ASN A 52 4.65 3.88 -16.34
N LEU A 53 4.93 2.64 -16.76
CA LEU A 53 4.61 1.45 -15.97
C LEU A 53 5.35 1.46 -14.62
N PHE A 54 6.65 1.78 -14.62
CA PHE A 54 7.46 1.85 -13.41
C PHE A 54 6.94 2.90 -12.43
N ILE A 55 6.62 4.10 -12.92
CA ILE A 55 6.01 5.17 -12.12
C ILE A 55 4.66 4.71 -11.53
N GLY A 56 3.82 4.04 -12.32
CA GLY A 56 2.53 3.52 -11.86
C GLY A 56 2.66 2.47 -10.76
N ILE A 57 3.56 1.50 -10.95
CA ILE A 57 3.84 0.45 -9.95
C ILE A 57 4.40 1.09 -8.67
N LEU A 58 5.38 2.00 -8.81
CA LEU A 58 6.02 2.65 -7.67
C LEU A 58 5.02 3.51 -6.88
N SER A 59 4.17 4.26 -7.57
CA SER A 59 3.11 5.06 -6.94
C SER A 59 2.14 4.19 -6.15
N ASN A 60 1.77 3.02 -6.68
CA ASN A 60 0.88 2.10 -5.99
C ASN A 60 1.52 1.52 -4.72
N LEU A 61 2.79 1.10 -4.80
CA LEU A 61 3.53 0.59 -3.66
C LEU A 61 3.73 1.64 -2.56
N ILE A 62 4.00 2.90 -2.92
CA ILE A 62 4.13 3.99 -1.95
C ILE A 62 2.81 4.20 -1.19
N ASN A 63 1.68 4.13 -1.90
CA ASN A 63 0.36 4.37 -1.30
C ASN A 63 -0.09 3.25 -0.33
N ASP A 64 0.32 2.01 -0.56
CA ASP A 64 -0.12 0.85 0.24
C ASP A 64 0.68 0.66 1.54
N THR A 65 1.82 1.36 1.69
CA THR A 65 2.62 1.26 2.93
C THR A 65 2.11 2.22 4.00
N ASN A 66 1.70 1.67 5.16
CA ASN A 66 1.44 2.47 6.37
C ASN A 66 2.78 2.99 6.94
N SER A 67 3.31 4.03 6.28
CA SER A 67 4.67 4.55 6.46
C SER A 67 4.98 4.95 7.90
N HIS A 68 3.98 5.43 8.64
CA HIS A 68 4.18 5.93 10.00
C HIS A 68 4.43 4.79 11.01
N ALA A 69 3.70 3.69 10.94
CA ALA A 69 3.87 2.57 11.87
C ALA A 69 5.26 1.91 11.69
N SER A 70 5.64 1.64 10.44
CA SER A 70 6.96 1.09 10.10
C SER A 70 8.09 2.05 10.45
N TYR A 71 7.90 3.35 10.23
CA TYR A 71 8.85 4.38 10.65
C TYR A 71 9.08 4.37 12.17
N LEU A 72 8.02 4.31 12.97
CA LEU A 72 8.13 4.24 14.43
C LEU A 72 8.77 2.93 14.90
N ALA A 73 8.53 1.82 14.22
CA ALA A 73 9.18 0.53 14.50
C ALA A 73 10.69 0.63 14.28
N LEU A 74 11.11 1.13 13.11
CA LEU A 74 12.53 1.33 12.78
C LEU A 74 13.19 2.31 13.76
N LYS A 75 12.52 3.42 14.09
CA LYS A 75 13.02 4.40 15.05
C LYS A 75 13.27 3.78 16.43
N ARG A 76 12.39 2.88 16.88
CA ARG A 76 12.57 2.13 18.14
C ARG A 76 13.79 1.21 18.07
N GLU A 77 13.97 0.51 16.97
CA GLU A 77 15.09 -0.42 16.77
C GLU A 77 16.43 0.31 16.83
N ILE A 78 16.54 1.43 16.10
CA ILE A 78 17.74 2.29 16.12
C ILE A 78 18.00 2.82 17.54
N LEU A 79 16.96 3.29 18.25
CA LEU A 79 17.12 3.77 19.63
C LEU A 79 17.61 2.67 20.58
N ARG A 80 17.10 1.44 20.42
CA ARG A 80 17.54 0.27 21.20
C ARG A 80 19.01 -0.04 20.94
N GLU A 81 19.44 -0.04 19.69
CA GLU A 81 20.84 -0.29 19.35
C GLU A 81 21.78 0.78 19.93
N ILE A 82 21.39 2.06 19.83
CA ILE A 82 22.13 3.17 20.44
C ILE A 82 22.23 2.96 21.96
N GLU A 83 21.13 2.59 22.62
CA GLU A 83 21.11 2.35 24.06
C GLU A 83 22.02 1.18 24.48
N LEU A 84 22.00 0.08 23.74
CA LEU A 84 22.73 -1.14 24.10
C LEU A 84 24.22 -1.06 23.76
N PHE A 85 24.58 -0.48 22.61
CA PHE A 85 25.95 -0.54 22.10
C PHE A 85 26.73 0.77 22.21
N TYR A 86 26.07 1.92 22.25
CA TYR A 86 26.74 3.22 22.14
C TYR A 86 26.65 4.10 23.39
N LEU A 87 25.82 3.73 24.39
CA LEU A 87 25.64 4.52 25.61
C LEU A 87 26.26 3.87 26.85
N LEU A 88 26.98 4.67 27.63
CA LEU A 88 27.55 4.25 28.92
C LEU A 88 26.45 4.17 30.01
N PRO A 89 26.61 3.34 31.05
CA PRO A 89 25.59 3.17 32.10
C PRO A 89 25.18 4.45 32.83
N HIS A 90 26.04 5.47 32.87
CA HIS A 90 25.71 6.76 33.48
C HIS A 90 24.90 7.67 32.53
N GLN A 91 25.09 7.56 31.21
CA GLN A 91 24.34 8.31 30.21
C GLN A 91 22.90 7.79 30.10
N ARG A 92 22.71 6.47 30.17
CA ARG A 92 21.39 5.82 30.20
C ARG A 92 20.51 6.25 31.38
N ARG A 93 21.13 6.57 32.52
CA ARG A 93 20.44 6.99 33.75
C ARG A 93 20.25 8.51 33.84
N LYS A 94 20.66 9.25 32.81
CA LYS A 94 20.53 10.72 32.80
C LYS A 94 19.09 11.08 32.43
N ASN A 95 18.33 11.54 33.42
CA ASN A 95 16.90 11.89 33.27
C ASN A 95 16.64 12.94 32.18
N ASN A 96 17.61 13.80 31.88
CA ASN A 96 17.51 14.82 30.83
C ASN A 96 17.49 14.21 29.41
N TRP A 97 18.00 13.00 29.22
CA TRP A 97 18.05 12.30 27.93
C TRP A 97 17.03 11.16 27.87
N PHE A 98 16.83 10.48 28.99
CA PHE A 98 15.86 9.38 29.12
C PHE A 98 14.97 9.66 30.33
N PRO A 99 13.74 10.18 30.13
CA PRO A 99 12.83 10.40 31.23
C PRO A 99 12.38 9.05 31.82
N ASN A 100 12.22 9.01 33.14
CA ASN A 100 11.78 7.80 33.83
C ASN A 100 10.31 7.41 33.51
N ILE A 101 9.50 8.37 33.05
CA ILE A 101 8.07 8.20 32.81
C ILE A 101 7.71 8.86 31.49
N PHE A 102 6.96 8.15 30.65
CA PHE A 102 6.37 8.67 29.42
C PHE A 102 4.85 8.72 29.55
N PHE A 103 4.26 9.88 29.25
CA PHE A 103 2.81 10.02 29.16
C PHE A 103 2.40 9.94 27.69
N TYR A 104 1.57 8.95 27.35
CA TYR A 104 0.98 8.81 26.03
C TYR A 104 -0.53 8.90 26.15
N GLN A 105 -1.12 9.75 25.32
CA GLN A 105 -2.57 9.74 25.14
C GLN A 105 -2.92 8.62 24.17
N VAL A 106 -3.76 7.70 24.61
CA VAL A 106 -4.25 6.57 23.83
C VAL A 106 -5.76 6.50 23.99
N SER A 107 -6.47 6.17 22.91
CA SER A 107 -7.90 5.96 22.97
C SER A 107 -8.21 4.70 23.80
N ALA A 108 -9.19 4.78 24.70
CA ALA A 108 -9.60 3.63 25.51
C ALA A 108 -10.06 2.45 24.63
N TYR A 109 -10.62 2.77 23.46
CA TYR A 109 -11.02 1.80 22.43
C TYR A 109 -9.85 0.99 21.87
N GLU A 110 -8.82 1.66 21.33
CA GLU A 110 -7.66 0.98 20.75
C GLU A 110 -6.93 0.12 21.77
N LEU A 111 -6.80 0.62 23.00
CA LEU A 111 -6.18 -0.12 24.10
C LEU A 111 -6.95 -1.42 24.40
N ARG A 112 -8.28 -1.39 24.38
CA ARG A 112 -9.11 -2.58 24.60
C ARG A 112 -9.00 -3.57 23.44
N LYS A 113 -8.97 -3.11 22.19
CA LYS A 113 -8.76 -3.96 21.01
C LYS A 113 -7.44 -4.74 21.13
N LEU A 114 -6.37 -4.06 21.55
CA LEU A 114 -5.08 -4.70 21.84
C LEU A 114 -5.21 -5.74 22.96
N PHE A 115 -5.92 -5.45 24.05
CA PHE A 115 -6.14 -6.42 25.12
C PHE A 115 -6.90 -7.67 24.69
N ILE A 116 -7.91 -7.51 23.84
CA ILE A 116 -8.67 -8.65 23.29
C ILE A 116 -7.74 -9.52 22.45
N LYS A 117 -6.93 -8.92 21.56
CA LYS A 117 -5.93 -9.66 20.77
C LYS A 117 -4.93 -10.42 21.65
N ILE A 118 -4.37 -9.75 22.66
CA ILE A 118 -3.40 -10.34 23.59
C ILE A 118 -4.03 -11.49 24.39
N LYS A 119 -5.31 -11.39 24.77
CA LYS A 119 -6.05 -12.47 25.46
C LYS A 119 -6.39 -13.63 24.52
N ALA A 120 -6.73 -13.35 23.27
CA ALA A 120 -7.02 -14.35 22.25
C ALA A 120 -5.77 -15.12 21.78
N GLY A 121 -4.57 -14.66 22.15
CA GLY A 121 -3.30 -15.27 21.71
C GLY A 121 -2.84 -14.82 20.33
N ASP A 122 -3.55 -13.87 19.71
CA ASP A 122 -3.29 -13.30 18.39
C ASP A 122 -2.31 -12.12 18.49
N TRP A 123 -1.19 -12.32 19.18
CA TRP A 123 -0.15 -11.30 19.36
C TRP A 123 1.04 -11.64 18.48
N ASP A 124 1.28 -10.81 17.48
CA ASP A 124 2.28 -11.06 16.42
C ASP A 124 3.75 -10.98 16.90
N SER A 125 4.01 -10.46 18.10
CA SER A 125 5.38 -10.29 18.62
C SER A 125 5.78 -11.43 19.57
N ILE A 126 7.08 -11.78 19.52
CA ILE A 126 7.72 -12.79 20.37
C ILE A 126 7.58 -12.42 21.86
N GLU A 127 7.57 -11.13 22.19
CA GLU A 127 7.46 -10.64 23.56
C GLU A 127 6.04 -10.16 23.87
N LYS A 128 5.42 -10.81 24.86
CA LYS A 128 4.11 -10.40 25.37
C LYS A 128 4.27 -9.14 26.24
N PRO A 129 3.51 -8.07 25.97
CA PRO A 129 3.59 -6.87 26.78
C PRO A 129 3.07 -7.12 28.20
N PHE A 130 3.69 -6.47 29.17
CA PHE A 130 3.22 -6.47 30.55
C PHE A 130 1.99 -5.58 30.69
N ILE A 131 0.93 -6.11 31.33
CA ILE A 131 -0.33 -5.41 31.52
C ILE A 131 -0.58 -5.25 33.02
N SER A 132 -0.66 -4.01 33.49
CA SER A 132 -0.96 -3.76 34.90
C SER A 132 -2.43 -4.04 35.24
N GLN A 133 -2.69 -4.45 36.47
CA GLN A 133 -4.07 -4.69 36.95
C GLN A 133 -4.93 -3.41 36.93
N ILE A 134 -4.31 -2.23 37.05
CA ILE A 134 -4.98 -0.94 37.00
C ILE A 134 -5.53 -0.69 35.58
N LEU A 135 -4.73 -0.97 34.54
CA LEU A 135 -5.17 -0.85 33.15
C LEU A 135 -6.32 -1.82 32.81
N LEU A 136 -6.32 -3.02 33.41
CA LEU A 136 -7.41 -3.99 33.25
C LEU A 136 -8.72 -3.49 33.88
N LYS A 137 -8.66 -2.83 35.04
CA LYS A 137 -9.85 -2.26 35.69
C LYS A 137 -10.43 -1.10 34.89
N VAL A 138 -9.58 -0.20 34.39
CA VAL A 138 -10.01 0.97 33.59
C VAL A 138 -10.69 0.53 32.29
N THR A 139 -10.21 -0.56 31.66
CA THR A 139 -10.79 -1.06 30.40
C THR A 139 -12.04 -1.94 30.56
N GLN A 140 -12.39 -2.33 31.80
CA GLN A 140 -13.53 -3.23 32.09
C GLN A 140 -14.70 -2.53 32.82
N SER A 141 -14.71 -1.20 32.95
CA SER A 141 -15.83 -0.51 33.61
C SER A 141 -17.16 -0.72 32.86
N ASP A 142 -18.27 -0.72 33.61
CA ASP A 142 -19.59 -1.12 33.11
C ASP A 142 -20.15 -0.22 32.01
N ASP A 143 -19.78 1.07 31.98
CA ASP A 143 -20.12 1.99 30.88
C ASP A 143 -19.63 1.47 29.52
N TYR A 144 -18.53 0.72 29.47
CA TYR A 144 -17.92 0.24 28.23
C TYR A 144 -18.46 -1.12 27.73
N LYS A 145 -19.23 -1.85 28.53
CA LYS A 145 -19.95 -3.06 28.05
C LYS A 145 -21.07 -2.67 27.08
N GLU A 146 -21.75 -1.56 27.35
CA GLU A 146 -22.77 -1.03 26.46
C GLU A 146 -22.17 -0.53 25.14
N PHE A 147 -21.02 0.17 25.18
CA PHE A 147 -20.29 0.57 23.96
C PHE A 147 -19.89 -0.63 23.09
N HIS A 148 -19.42 -1.74 23.69
CA HIS A 148 -19.06 -2.92 22.90
C HIS A 148 -20.27 -3.59 22.25
N LYS A 149 -21.41 -3.66 22.95
CA LYS A 149 -22.67 -4.13 22.34
C LYS A 149 -23.14 -3.20 21.23
N LEU A 150 -22.91 -1.90 21.38
CA LEU A 150 -23.25 -0.92 20.35
C LEU A 150 -22.36 -1.07 19.12
N GLU A 151 -21.06 -1.28 19.30
CA GLU A 151 -20.10 -1.50 18.20
C GLU A 151 -20.37 -2.80 17.44
N GLU A 152 -20.67 -3.89 18.14
CA GLU A 152 -21.04 -5.17 17.51
C GLU A 152 -22.27 -5.00 16.62
N LYS A 153 -23.29 -4.29 17.11
CA LYS A 153 -24.47 -3.92 16.30
C LYS A 153 -24.11 -3.02 15.12
N ILE A 154 -23.21 -2.04 15.29
CA ILE A 154 -22.77 -1.18 14.18
C ILE A 154 -22.06 -2.01 13.11
N TYR A 155 -21.28 -3.01 13.51
CA TYR A 155 -20.58 -3.88 12.57
C TYR A 155 -21.56 -4.77 11.78
N GLU A 156 -22.53 -5.38 12.46
CA GLU A 156 -23.62 -6.14 11.81
C GLU A 156 -24.40 -5.26 10.82
N VAL A 157 -24.77 -4.04 11.23
CA VAL A 157 -25.47 -3.09 10.35
C VAL A 157 -24.63 -2.76 9.12
N LYS A 158 -23.32 -2.54 9.29
CA LYS A 158 -22.41 -2.23 8.19
C LYS A 158 -22.31 -3.37 7.17
N ASP A 159 -22.24 -4.60 7.64
CA ASP A 159 -22.14 -5.78 6.77
C ASP A 159 -23.45 -6.02 6.01
N LEU A 160 -24.58 -5.83 6.69
CA LEU A 160 -25.90 -5.85 6.07
C LEU A 160 -26.04 -4.77 4.99
N THR A 161 -25.57 -3.53 5.25
CA THR A 161 -25.62 -2.45 4.24
C THR A 161 -24.80 -2.79 2.99
N LYS A 162 -23.62 -3.38 3.16
CA LYS A 162 -22.77 -3.79 2.02
C LYS A 162 -23.41 -4.88 1.18
N SER A 163 -24.04 -5.86 1.84
CA SER A 163 -24.77 -6.92 1.15
C SER A 163 -26.00 -6.39 0.40
N LEU A 164 -26.67 -5.36 0.95
CA LEU A 164 -27.78 -4.67 0.27
C LEU A 164 -27.32 -3.86 -0.93
N GLU A 165 -26.21 -3.13 -0.83
CA GLU A 165 -25.61 -2.38 -1.94
C GLU A 165 -25.31 -3.31 -3.12
N GLN A 166 -24.63 -4.44 -2.88
CA GLN A 166 -24.35 -5.44 -3.92
C GLN A 166 -25.62 -5.98 -4.57
N LYS A 167 -26.66 -6.28 -3.77
CA LYS A 167 -27.94 -6.75 -4.31
C LYS A 167 -28.62 -5.69 -5.17
N SER A 168 -28.49 -4.41 -4.81
CA SER A 168 -29.04 -3.30 -5.57
C SER A 168 -28.30 -3.07 -6.90
N GLU A 169 -26.98 -3.26 -6.94
CA GLU A 169 -26.18 -3.19 -8.17
C GLU A 169 -26.59 -4.28 -9.16
N ILE A 170 -26.72 -5.52 -8.69
CA ILE A 170 -27.17 -6.65 -9.53
C ILE A 170 -28.56 -6.37 -10.13
N GLN A 171 -29.49 -5.86 -9.31
CA GLN A 171 -30.82 -5.50 -9.79
C GLN A 171 -30.80 -4.36 -10.82
N MET A 172 -29.91 -3.38 -10.67
CA MET A 172 -29.73 -2.30 -11.65
C MET A 172 -29.20 -2.82 -12.99
N GLU A 173 -28.26 -3.76 -12.97
CA GLU A 173 -27.76 -4.42 -14.18
C GLU A 173 -28.86 -5.23 -14.88
N GLU A 174 -29.64 -6.01 -14.12
CA GLU A 174 -30.79 -6.75 -14.66
C GLU A 174 -31.81 -5.81 -15.32
N ILE A 175 -32.16 -4.69 -14.68
CA ILE A 175 -33.07 -3.69 -15.26
C ILE A 175 -32.48 -3.06 -16.53
N ALA A 176 -31.17 -2.79 -16.58
CA ALA A 176 -30.52 -2.24 -17.76
C ALA A 176 -30.59 -3.22 -18.95
N THR A 177 -30.36 -4.51 -18.71
CA THR A 177 -30.48 -5.54 -19.76
C THR A 177 -31.93 -5.66 -20.28
N ILE A 178 -32.92 -5.64 -19.39
CA ILE A 178 -34.35 -5.67 -19.77
C ILE A 178 -34.72 -4.45 -20.61
N LYS A 179 -34.27 -3.24 -20.22
CA LYS A 179 -34.51 -2.01 -20.99
C LYS A 179 -33.92 -2.11 -22.40
N ASN A 180 -32.71 -2.65 -22.53
CA ASN A 180 -32.07 -2.85 -23.83
C ASN A 180 -32.86 -3.85 -24.70
N LEU A 181 -33.33 -4.96 -24.12
CA LEU A 181 -34.17 -5.93 -24.82
C LEU A 181 -35.49 -5.32 -25.31
N ILE A 182 -36.18 -4.55 -24.46
CA ILE A 182 -37.42 -3.85 -24.84
C ILE A 182 -37.17 -2.86 -25.98
N THR A 183 -36.06 -2.11 -25.92
CA THR A 183 -35.68 -1.15 -26.98
C THR A 183 -35.42 -1.87 -28.31
N ASN A 184 -34.74 -3.01 -28.29
CA ASN A 184 -34.50 -3.81 -29.49
C ASN A 184 -35.79 -4.40 -30.08
N LEU A 185 -36.71 -4.87 -29.24
CA LEU A 185 -38.00 -5.42 -29.68
C LEU A 185 -38.91 -4.32 -30.28
N THR A 186 -38.94 -3.14 -29.67
CA THR A 186 -39.72 -2.01 -30.19
C THR A 186 -39.20 -1.53 -31.54
N ASN A 187 -37.88 -1.44 -31.73
CA ASN A 187 -37.28 -1.13 -33.04
C ASN A 187 -37.65 -2.18 -34.10
N ARG A 188 -37.59 -3.48 -33.77
CA ARG A 188 -37.97 -4.57 -34.69
C ARG A 188 -39.46 -4.58 -35.06
N LEU A 189 -40.34 -4.17 -34.15
CA LEU A 189 -41.77 -4.02 -34.44
C LEU A 189 -42.05 -2.81 -35.33
N ALA A 190 -41.30 -1.72 -35.16
CA ALA A 190 -41.39 -0.57 -36.06
C ALA A 190 -40.94 -0.90 -37.49
N GLU A 191 -39.91 -1.75 -37.65
CA GLU A 191 -39.45 -2.24 -38.96
C GLU A 191 -40.44 -3.20 -39.66
N LYS A 192 -41.30 -3.89 -38.91
CA LYS A 192 -42.29 -4.85 -39.45
C LYS A 192 -43.66 -4.25 -39.80
N ASN A 193 -43.95 -3.03 -39.36
CA ASN A 193 -45.22 -2.33 -39.62
C ASN A 193 -45.13 -1.38 -40.84
N ILE A 194 -44.30 -1.73 -41.83
CA ILE A 194 -44.21 -1.09 -43.15
C ILE A 194 -44.64 -2.10 -44.20
#